data_AF-A0A9W4X4E3-F1
#
_entry.id   AF-A0A9W4X4E3-F1
#
_cell.length_a   1.000
_cell.length_b   1.000
_cell.length_c   1.000
_cell.angle_alpha   90.00
_cell.angle_beta   90.00
_cell.angle_gamma   90.00
#
_symmetry.space_group_name_H-M   'P 1'
#
loop_
_entity.id
_entity.type
_entity.pdbx_description
1 polymer ?
#
loop_
_entity_poly.entity_id
_entity_poly.type
_entity_poly.pdbx_seq_one_letter_code
_entity_poly.pdbx_strand_id
1 'polypeptide(L)' 'KESKEINGEFTGSYCQHPLTGEKLPIWITNFVINEYGTGAVMINAFSPEIFEYQEISNL' A
#
# COMPACT_ATOMS: atom_id res chain seq x y z
N LYS A 1 8.15 22.42 -1.23
CA LYS A 1 8.26 20.97 -0.97
C LYS A 1 7.85 20.29 -2.26
N GLU A 2 8.78 19.67 -2.98
CA GLU A 2 8.41 18.82 -4.12
C GLU A 2 7.49 17.72 -3.60
N SER A 3 6.24 17.73 -4.04
CA SER A 3 5.33 16.60 -3.89
C SER A 3 5.90 15.48 -4.75
N LYS A 4 6.53 14.48 -4.11
CA LYS A 4 6.80 13.22 -4.80
C LYS A 4 5.44 12.64 -5.16
N GLU A 5 5.08 12.68 -6.44
CA GLU A 5 3.89 12.01 -6.92
C GLU A 5 4.03 10.51 -6.64
N ILE A 6 3.27 10.06 -5.66
CA ILE A 6 3.19 8.66 -5.31
C ILE A 6 2.22 8.02 -6.28
N ASN A 7 2.70 7.06 -7.04
CA ASN A 7 1.90 6.31 -7.98
C ASN A 7 1.73 4.89 -7.44
N GLY A 8 0.49 4.40 -7.47
CA GLY A 8 0.12 3.05 -7.06
C GLY A 8 -0.75 2.39 -8.12
N GLU A 9 -0.47 1.13 -8.44
CA GLU A 9 -1.27 0.33 -9.37
C GLU A 9 -1.77 -0.94 -8.68
N PHE A 10 -3.04 -1.28 -8.93
CA PHE A 10 -3.63 -2.50 -8.39
C PHE A 10 -3.10 -3.73 -9.14
N THR A 11 -2.62 -4.73 -8.40
CA THR A 11 -2.03 -5.93 -8.99
C THR A 11 -3.03 -6.96 -9.51
N GLY A 12 -4.34 -6.75 -9.29
CA GLY A 12 -5.36 -7.76 -9.57
C GLY A 12 -5.40 -8.91 -8.55
N SER A 13 -4.46 -8.93 -7.60
CA SER A 13 -4.28 -10.01 -6.64
C SER A 13 -4.67 -9.59 -5.23
N TYR A 14 -5.06 -10.59 -4.43
CA TYR A 14 -5.46 -10.40 -3.04
C TYR A 14 -4.61 -11.29 -2.14
N CYS A 15 -4.20 -10.74 -1.00
CA CYS A 15 -3.59 -11.49 0.10
C CYS A 15 -4.67 -11.89 1.12
N GLN A 16 -4.49 -13.01 1.80
CA GLN A 16 -5.35 -13.39 2.93
C GLN A 16 -4.76 -12.83 4.23
N HIS A 17 -5.56 -12.07 4.98
CA HIS A 17 -5.18 -11.60 6.29
C HIS A 17 -5.03 -12.80 7.25
N PRO A 18 -3.90 -12.98 7.95
CA PRO A 18 -3.63 -14.19 8.74
C PRO A 18 -4.54 -14.34 9.97
N LEU A 19 -4.97 -13.22 10.57
CA LEU A 19 -5.89 -13.22 11.73
C LEU A 19 -7.38 -13.22 11.35
N THR A 20 -7.82 -12.34 10.44
CA THR A 20 -9.25 -12.21 10.09
C THR A 20 -9.68 -13.14 8.94
N GLY A 21 -8.74 -13.64 8.13
CA GLY A 21 -9.04 -14.42 6.93
C GLY A 21 -9.59 -13.59 5.77
N GLU A 22 -9.69 -12.27 5.92
CA GLU A 22 -10.21 -11.36 4.89
C GLU A 22 -9.24 -11.21 3.73
N LYS A 23 -9.79 -10.92 2.54
CA LYS A 23 -8.99 -10.68 1.33
C LYS A 23 -8.59 -9.21 1.27
N LEU A 24 -7.30 -8.93 1.38
CA LEU A 24 -6.72 -7.61 1.25
C LEU A 24 -6.19 -7.39 -0.17
N PRO A 25 -6.54 -6.30 -0.86
CA PRO A 25 -6.00 -6.00 -2.17
C PRO A 25 -4.50 -5.72 -2.10
N ILE A 26 -3.74 -6.23 -3.07
CA ILE A 26 -2.29 -5.98 -3.17
C ILE A 26 -2.06 -4.87 -4.19
N TRP A 27 -1.28 -3.86 -3.80
CA TRP A 27 -0.93 -2.70 -4.63
C TRP A 27 0.58 -2.63 -4.82
N ILE A 28 1.02 -2.31 -6.04
CA ILE A 28 2.42 -1.97 -6.33
C ILE A 28 2.55 -0.45 -6.32
N THR A 29 3.63 0.05 -5.74
CA THR A 29 3.82 1.47 -5.54
C THR A 29 5.30 1.82 -5.44
N ASN A 30 5.63 3.06 -5.77
CA ASN A 30 6.98 3.60 -5.75
C ASN A 30 7.47 4.03 -4.34
N PHE A 31 6.63 3.97 -3.30
CA PHE A 31 7.05 4.32 -1.93
C PHE A 31 7.76 3.17 -1.21
N VAL A 32 7.50 1.92 -1.60
CA VAL A 32 8.13 0.75 -0.99
C VAL A 32 9.46 0.51 -1.67
N ILE A 33 10.54 0.79 -0.94
CA ILE A 33 11.92 0.60 -1.41
C ILE A 33 12.29 -0.86 -1.16
N ASN A 34 12.58 -1.60 -2.23
CA ASN A 34 12.92 -3.03 -2.14
C ASN A 34 14.21 -3.28 -1.32
N GLU A 35 15.11 -2.31 -1.34
CA GLU A 35 16.38 -2.34 -0.60
C GLU A 35 16.23 -2.09 0.91
N TYR A 36 15.02 -1.74 1.40
CA TYR A 36 14.75 -1.51 2.81
C TYR A 36 13.64 -2.43 3.33
N GLY A 37 14.03 -3.44 4.11
CA GLY A 37 13.10 -4.44 4.67
C GLY A 37 12.88 -5.62 3.72
N THR A 38 11.62 -6.07 3.60
CA THR A 38 11.21 -7.20 2.75
C THR A 38 10.62 -6.76 1.40
N GLY A 39 10.58 -5.46 1.12
CA GLY A 39 9.93 -4.91 -0.08
C GLY A 39 8.40 -4.96 -0.06
N ALA A 40 7.77 -5.16 1.11
CA ALA A 40 6.32 -5.13 1.29
C ALA A 40 5.94 -4.49 2.63
N VAL A 41 4.87 -3.68 2.64
CA VAL A 41 4.34 -3.02 3.85
C VAL A 41 2.85 -3.30 3.94
N MET A 42 2.39 -3.73 5.11
CA MET A 42 0.97 -3.79 5.44
C MET A 42 0.58 -2.50 6.14
N ILE A 43 -0.42 -1.81 5.61
CA ILE A 43 -0.88 -0.52 6.14
C ILE A 43 -2.29 -0.68 6.69
N ASN A 44 -2.59 -0.04 7.81
CA ASN A 44 -3.93 0.05 8.37
C ASN A 44 -4.53 1.45 8.14
N ALA A 45 -5.84 1.59 8.32
CA ALA A 45 -6.57 2.84 8.11
C ALA A 45 -6.16 4.01 9.06
N PHE A 46 -5.24 3.78 10.00
CA PHE A 46 -4.78 4.79 10.97
C PHE A 46 -3.30 5.15 10.83
N SER A 47 -2.60 4.53 9.88
CA SER A 47 -1.21 4.84 9.57
C SER A 47 -1.09 6.30 9.13
N PRO A 48 -0.18 7.12 9.67
CA PRO A 48 -0.04 8.50 9.22
C PRO A 48 0.42 8.59 7.75
N GLU A 49 0.99 7.53 7.20
CA GLU A 49 1.45 7.47 5.82
C GLU A 49 0.28 7.58 4.84
N ILE A 50 -0.84 6.86 5.02
CA ILE A 50 -2.00 6.81 4.07
C ILE A 50 -2.63 8.15 3.71
N PHE A 51 -2.45 9.22 4.49
CA PHE A 51 -3.02 10.54 4.18
C PHE A 51 -2.48 11.15 2.88
N GLU A 52 -1.29 10.72 2.42
CA GLU A 52 -0.74 11.12 1.12
C GLU A 52 -1.15 10.17 -0.03
N TYR A 53 -1.74 9.00 0.28
CA TYR A 53 -2.08 7.92 -0.67
C TYR A 53 -3.59 7.85 -0.98
N GLN A 54 -4.37 8.78 -0.43
CA GLN A 54 -5.83 8.81 -0.48
C GLN A 54 -6.40 9.07 -1.90
N GLU A 55 -5.55 9.45 -2.86
CA GLU A 55 -5.92 9.61 -4.27
C GLU A 55 -5.95 8.29 -5.06
N ILE A 56 -5.50 7.18 -4.47
CA ILE A 56 -5.66 5.85 -5.05
C ILE A 56 -7.13 5.44 -4.87
N SER A 57 -7.89 5.47 -5.97
CA SER A 57 -9.30 5.10 -5.94
C SER A 57 -9.50 3.68 -5.40
N ASN A 58 -10.26 3.57 -4.30
CA ASN A 58 -10.61 2.34 -3.57
C ASN A 58 -9.49 1.71 -2.73
N LEU A 59 -8.70 2.52 -2.01
CA LEU A 59 -7.96 2.01 -0.85
C LEU A 59 -8.90 1.54 0.28
#